data_AF-A0A0R2WDR2-F1
#
_entry.id   AF-A0A0R2WDR2-F1
#
_cell.length_a   1.000
_cell.length_b   1.000
_cell.length_c   1.000
_cell.angle_alpha   90.00
_cell.angle_beta   90.00
_cell.angle_gamma   90.00
#
_symmetry.space_group_name_H-M   'P 1'
#
loop_
_entity.id
_entity.type
_entity.pdbx_description
1 polymer ?
#
loop_
_entity_poly.entity_id
_entity_poly.type
_entity_poly.pdbx_seq_one_letter_code
_entity_poly.pdbx_strand_id
1 'polypeptide(L)'
;MGRELDRIILPNSVGGRGKAARQLRREGAQLAWIYMMLISFLMVFLLLCLSLIGLNFENSMPLTLAAFSNTGPLLSLSQEAAIALVDLSILEKALLSLAMILGRLEVLALVAVLMPRAWQA
;
A
#
# COMPACT_ATOMS: atom_id res chain seq x y z
N MET A 1 22.89 28.12 -6.80
CA MET A 1 23.37 28.97 -7.91
C MET A 1 24.51 28.24 -8.65
N GLY A 2 24.21 27.23 -9.48
CA GLY A 2 25.27 26.44 -10.16
C GLY A 2 24.89 25.96 -11.56
N ARG A 3 23.61 25.67 -11.80
CA ARG A 3 23.12 25.18 -13.10
C ARG A 3 23.10 26.20 -14.24
N GLU A 4 23.04 27.50 -13.93
CA GLU A 4 23.04 28.55 -14.96
C GLU A 4 24.45 28.87 -15.45
N LEU A 5 25.44 28.87 -14.54
CA LEU A 5 26.85 29.07 -14.89
C LEU A 5 27.39 27.88 -15.71
N ASP A 6 27.01 26.65 -15.36
CA ASP A 6 27.36 25.44 -16.12
C ASP A 6 26.80 25.44 -17.55
N ARG A 7 25.66 26.11 -17.77
CA ARG A 7 25.01 26.21 -19.09
C ARG A 7 25.76 27.14 -20.05
N ILE A 8 26.51 28.09 -19.50
CA ILE A 8 27.34 29.05 -20.25
C ILE A 8 28.69 28.41 -20.62
N ILE A 9 29.23 27.55 -19.75
CA ILE A 9 30.55 26.91 -19.94
C ILE A 9 30.45 25.64 -20.81
N LEU A 10 29.38 24.85 -20.72
CA LEU A 10 29.12 23.73 -21.63
C LEU A 10 27.77 23.89 -22.37
N PRO A 11 27.73 24.67 -23.47
CA PRO A 11 26.48 24.95 -24.19
C PRO A 11 25.82 23.71 -24.82
N ASN A 12 26.56 22.63 -25.03
CA ASN A 12 26.05 21.35 -25.53
C ASN A 12 25.76 20.32 -24.41
N SER A 13 25.75 20.74 -23.15
CA SER A 13 25.44 19.86 -22.02
C SER A 13 23.93 19.59 -21.94
N VAL A 14 23.50 18.44 -22.48
CA VAL A 14 22.16 17.90 -22.21
C VAL A 14 22.17 17.33 -20.80
N GLY A 15 21.93 18.19 -19.81
CA GLY A 15 21.73 17.82 -18.41
C GLY A 15 20.40 17.08 -18.17
N GLY A 16 20.16 15.99 -18.90
CA GLY A 16 19.18 15.00 -18.54
C GLY A 16 19.90 13.96 -17.70
N ARG A 17 19.43 13.71 -16.46
CA ARG A 17 19.68 12.38 -15.84
C ARG A 17 19.34 11.36 -16.93
N GLY A 18 20.35 10.63 -17.44
CA GLY A 18 20.34 10.03 -18.79
C GLY A 18 19.16 9.12 -19.10
N LYS A 19 19.11 8.54 -20.31
CA LYS A 19 18.04 7.62 -20.76
C LYS A 19 17.64 6.59 -19.69
N ALA A 20 18.60 6.08 -18.91
CA ALA A 20 18.41 5.19 -17.77
C ALA A 20 17.49 5.76 -16.66
N ALA A 21 17.65 7.02 -16.24
CA ALA A 21 16.80 7.62 -15.21
C ALA A 21 15.37 7.91 -15.71
N ARG A 22 15.20 8.12 -17.02
CA ARG A 22 13.88 8.26 -17.64
C ARG A 22 13.16 6.92 -17.77
N GLN A 23 13.91 5.83 -18.03
CA GLN A 23 13.37 4.48 -18.07
C GLN A 23 12.99 3.98 -16.67
N LEU A 24 13.82 4.22 -15.65
CA LEU A 24 13.51 3.90 -14.26
C LEU A 24 12.24 4.60 -13.76
N ARG A 25 11.99 5.86 -14.16
CA ARG A 25 10.74 6.57 -13.85
C ARG A 25 9.51 5.95 -14.51
N ARG A 26 9.63 5.41 -15.73
CA ARG A 26 8.50 4.79 -16.44
C ARG A 26 8.17 3.42 -15.86
N GLU A 27 9.18 2.59 -15.62
CA GLU A 27 8.99 1.26 -15.05
C GLU A 27 8.55 1.34 -13.58
N GLY A 28 9.15 2.25 -12.79
CA GLY A 28 8.75 2.48 -11.41
C GLY A 28 7.33 3.04 -11.26
N ALA A 29 6.89 3.92 -12.16
CA ALA A 29 5.52 4.45 -12.13
C ALA A 29 4.47 3.37 -12.42
N GLN A 30 4.76 2.45 -13.34
CA GLN A 30 3.84 1.36 -13.68
C GLN A 30 3.71 0.35 -12.53
N LEU A 31 4.82 -0.01 -11.89
CA LEU A 31 4.83 -0.85 -10.69
C LEU A 31 4.08 -0.18 -9.53
N ALA A 32 4.31 1.11 -9.27
CA ALA A 32 3.61 1.86 -8.24
C ALA A 32 2.09 1.94 -8.49
N TRP A 33 1.67 2.07 -9.75
CA TRP A 33 0.25 2.09 -10.11
C TRP A 33 -0.44 0.75 -9.90
N ILE A 34 0.17 -0.35 -10.34
CA ILE A 34 -0.36 -1.72 -10.11
C ILE A 34 -0.42 -2.02 -8.61
N TYR A 35 0.63 -1.65 -7.88
CA TYR A 35 0.68 -1.73 -6.42
C TYR A 35 -0.50 -1.00 -5.78
N MET A 36 -0.76 0.26 -6.20
CA MET A 36 -1.86 1.06 -5.67
C MET A 36 -3.23 0.45 -6.00
N MET A 37 -3.41 -0.10 -7.20
CA MET A 37 -4.63 -0.80 -7.59
C MET A 37 -4.87 -2.06 -6.74
N LEU A 38 -3.83 -2.88 -6.57
CA LEU A 38 -3.91 -4.14 -5.82
C LEU A 38 -4.19 -3.88 -4.34
N ILE A 39 -3.51 -2.89 -3.74
CA ILE A 39 -3.66 -2.55 -2.33
C ILE A 39 -5.06 -2.01 -2.03
N SER A 40 -5.59 -1.16 -2.93
CA SER A 40 -6.93 -0.63 -2.84
C SER A 40 -7.98 -1.74 -2.96
N PHE A 41 -7.81 -2.63 -3.94
CA PHE A 41 -8.70 -3.78 -4.13
C PHE A 41 -8.71 -4.69 -2.89
N LEU A 42 -7.55 -5.00 -2.33
CA LEU A 42 -7.45 -5.85 -1.16
C LEU A 42 -8.12 -5.23 0.08
N MET A 43 -7.95 -3.92 0.27
CA MET A 43 -8.59 -3.20 1.37
C MET A 43 -10.12 -3.22 1.24
N VAL A 44 -10.66 -2.99 0.04
CA VAL A 44 -12.10 -3.10 -0.23
C VAL A 44 -12.60 -4.53 -0.03
N PHE A 45 -11.84 -5.53 -0.47
CA PHE A 45 -12.18 -6.94 -0.31
C PHE A 45 -12.29 -7.33 1.17
N LEU A 46 -11.31 -6.95 2.00
CA LEU A 46 -11.34 -7.19 3.44
C LEU A 46 -12.53 -6.51 4.10
N LEU A 47 -12.79 -5.24 3.77
CA LEU A 47 -13.93 -4.49 4.29
C LEU A 47 -15.26 -5.19 3.96
N LEU A 48 -15.39 -5.71 2.74
CA LEU A 48 -16.58 -6.43 2.29
C LEU A 48 -16.72 -7.79 3.02
N CYS A 49 -15.63 -8.52 3.22
CA CYS A 49 -15.64 -9.75 4.03
C CYS A 49 -16.08 -9.50 5.48
N LEU A 50 -15.57 -8.46 6.15
CA LEU A 50 -16.03 -8.12 7.50
C LEU A 50 -17.51 -7.72 7.53
N SER A 51 -17.96 -6.96 6.51
CA SER A 51 -19.37 -6.57 6.41
C SER A 51 -20.30 -7.77 6.17
N LEU A 52 -19.89 -8.75 5.36
CA LEU A 52 -20.64 -9.99 5.14
C LEU A 52 -20.80 -10.85 6.39
N ILE A 53 -19.84 -10.76 7.33
CA ILE A 53 -19.89 -11.49 8.61
C ILE A 53 -20.87 -10.83 9.60
N GLY A 54 -21.37 -9.63 9.29
CA GLY A 54 -22.37 -8.92 10.08
C GLY A 54 -21.84 -7.71 10.85
N LEU A 55 -20.58 -7.30 10.62
CA LEU A 55 -20.09 -6.03 11.16
C LEU A 55 -20.67 -4.86 10.38
N ASN A 56 -21.19 -3.88 11.11
CA ASN A 56 -21.64 -2.61 10.54
C ASN A 56 -20.48 -1.89 9.85
N PHE A 57 -20.79 -1.18 8.77
CA PHE A 57 -19.80 -0.43 7.99
C PHE A 57 -18.97 0.54 8.84
N GLU A 58 -19.62 1.20 9.81
CA GLU A 58 -18.98 2.12 10.77
C GLU A 58 -17.88 1.46 11.59
N ASN A 59 -18.00 0.17 11.88
CA ASN A 59 -16.98 -0.60 12.61
C ASN A 59 -15.98 -1.27 11.66
N SER A 60 -16.46 -1.84 10.53
CA SER A 60 -15.61 -2.59 9.61
C SER A 60 -14.57 -1.70 8.91
N MET A 61 -14.92 -0.44 8.60
CA MET A 61 -14.01 0.51 7.94
C MET A 61 -12.77 0.84 8.79
N PRO A 62 -12.90 1.38 10.02
CA PRO A 62 -11.74 1.69 10.85
C PRO A 62 -10.95 0.46 11.27
N LEU A 63 -11.61 -0.69 11.50
CA LEU A 63 -10.93 -1.97 11.78
C LEU A 63 -10.05 -2.43 10.61
N THR A 64 -10.60 -2.40 9.40
CA THR A 64 -9.86 -2.80 8.21
C THR A 64 -8.69 -1.84 7.96
N LEU A 65 -8.92 -0.54 8.08
CA LEU A 65 -7.87 0.47 7.91
C LEU A 65 -6.76 0.34 8.96
N ALA A 66 -7.11 0.16 10.23
CA ALA A 66 -6.15 -0.02 11.32
C ALA A 66 -5.33 -1.30 11.14
N ALA A 67 -5.98 -2.42 10.82
CA ALA A 67 -5.31 -3.70 10.60
C ALA A 67 -4.41 -3.67 9.35
N PHE A 68 -4.94 -3.17 8.23
CA PHE A 68 -4.23 -3.14 6.96
C PHE A 68 -3.00 -2.20 6.99
N SER A 69 -3.14 -1.04 7.63
CA SER A 69 -2.00 -0.12 7.83
C SER A 69 -1.09 -0.51 8.99
N ASN A 70 -1.38 -1.61 9.70
CA ASN A 70 -0.71 -2.01 10.94
C ASN A 70 -0.67 -0.89 12.01
N THR A 71 -1.67 -0.01 12.01
CA THR A 71 -1.80 1.11 12.95
C THR A 71 -2.87 0.79 14.00
N GLY A 72 -2.55 -0.11 14.94
CA GLY A 72 -3.45 -0.49 16.04
C GLY A 72 -4.00 0.67 16.89
N PRO A 73 -3.21 1.73 17.21
CA PRO A 73 -3.70 2.89 17.97
C PRO A 73 -4.81 3.68 17.28
N LEU A 74 -5.02 3.50 15.98
CA LEU A 74 -6.09 4.17 15.23
C LEU A 74 -7.48 3.84 15.81
N LEU A 75 -7.64 2.64 16.40
CA LEU A 75 -8.87 2.21 17.05
C LEU A 75 -9.12 2.95 18.37
N SER A 76 -8.06 3.29 19.12
CA SER A 76 -8.19 4.09 20.34
C SER A 76 -8.46 5.58 20.09
N LEU A 77 -8.13 6.07 18.89
CA LEU A 77 -8.33 7.47 18.50
C LEU A 77 -9.68 7.72 17.82
N SER A 78 -10.36 6.66 17.36
CA SER A 78 -11.68 6.75 16.77
C SER A 78 -12.71 6.92 17.89
N GLN A 79 -13.12 8.18 18.14
CA GLN A 79 -14.09 8.50 19.19
C GLN A 79 -15.49 7.89 18.94
N GLU A 80 -15.80 7.58 17.68
CA GLU A 80 -17.08 7.03 17.25
C GLU A 80 -17.17 5.51 17.40
N ALA A 81 -16.02 4.83 17.49
CA ALA A 81 -15.94 3.38 17.49
C ALA A 81 -14.84 2.94 18.46
N ALA A 82 -15.07 3.10 19.76
CA ALA A 82 -14.32 2.40 20.79
C ALA A 82 -14.63 0.89 20.69
N ILE A 83 -14.16 0.27 19.61
CA ILE A 83 -14.44 -1.12 19.27
C ILE A 83 -13.60 -1.96 20.22
N ALA A 84 -14.27 -2.61 21.17
CA ALA A 84 -13.62 -3.59 22.01
C ALA A 84 -13.22 -4.80 21.14
N LEU A 85 -11.93 -4.92 20.80
CA LEU A 85 -11.39 -6.11 20.12
C LEU A 85 -11.74 -7.41 20.85
N VAL A 86 -12.00 -7.32 22.15
CA VAL A 86 -12.40 -8.46 22.99
C VAL A 86 -13.71 -9.07 22.49
N ASP A 87 -14.68 -8.25 22.11
CA ASP A 87 -16.03 -8.68 21.73
C ASP A 87 -16.14 -9.23 20.30
N LEU A 88 -15.07 -9.09 19.49
CA LEU A 88 -15.03 -9.64 18.14
C LEU A 88 -15.03 -11.17 18.13
N SER A 89 -15.73 -11.75 17.16
CA SER A 89 -15.78 -13.20 16.96
C SER A 89 -14.42 -13.76 16.48
N ILE A 90 -14.25 -15.09 16.56
CA ILE A 90 -13.03 -15.77 16.07
C ILE A 90 -12.78 -15.46 14.58
N LEU A 91 -13.84 -15.44 13.76
CA LEU A 91 -13.73 -15.20 12.32
C LEU A 91 -13.29 -13.77 12.01
N GLU A 92 -13.82 -12.78 12.73
CA GLU A 92 -13.44 -11.38 12.58
C GLU A 92 -11.96 -11.17 12.96
N LYS A 93 -11.52 -11.76 14.07
CA LYS A 93 -10.12 -11.72 14.50
C LYS A 93 -9.19 -12.40 13.49
N ALA A 94 -9.62 -13.51 12.88
CA ALA A 94 -8.86 -14.20 11.83
C ALA A 94 -8.72 -13.36 10.55
N LEU A 95 -9.78 -12.65 10.15
CA LEU A 95 -9.72 -11.71 9.02
C LEU A 95 -8.82 -10.51 9.31
N LEU A 96 -8.88 -9.97 10.52
CA LEU A 96 -8.01 -8.86 10.93
C LEU A 96 -6.54 -9.28 11.03
N SER A 97 -6.24 -10.48 11.50
CA SER A 97 -4.86 -10.99 11.51
C SER A 97 -4.34 -11.23 10.08
N LEU A 98 -5.18 -11.75 9.19
CA LEU A 98 -4.87 -11.85 7.76
C LEU A 98 -4.62 -10.47 7.15
N ALA A 99 -5.44 -9.46 7.48
CA ALA A 99 -5.24 -8.08 7.04
C ALA A 99 -3.90 -7.49 7.53
N MET A 100 -3.50 -7.74 8.79
CA MET A 100 -2.20 -7.30 9.31
C MET A 100 -1.03 -8.00 8.61
N ILE A 101 -1.14 -9.32 8.38
CA ILE A 101 -0.13 -10.08 7.63
C ILE A 101 0.00 -9.49 6.22
N LEU A 102 -1.11 -9.26 5.52
CA LEU A 102 -1.08 -8.71 4.17
C LEU A 102 -0.60 -7.26 4.12
N GLY A 103 -0.91 -6.45 5.13
CA GLY A 103 -0.37 -5.10 5.30
C GLY A 103 1.13 -5.08 5.61
N ARG A 104 1.65 -6.16 6.21
CA ARG A 104 3.05 -6.28 6.62
C ARG A 104 3.93 -7.04 5.62
N LEU A 105 3.36 -7.95 4.85
CA LEU A 105 3.96 -8.47 3.63
C LEU A 105 4.06 -7.27 2.72
N GLU A 106 5.22 -6.61 2.72
CA GLU A 106 5.46 -5.44 1.89
C GLU A 106 4.93 -5.75 0.50
N VAL A 107 3.90 -5.02 0.07
CA VAL A 107 3.11 -5.41 -1.11
C VAL A 107 3.99 -5.49 -2.37
N LEU A 108 5.23 -4.97 -2.32
CA LEU A 108 6.33 -5.21 -3.24
C LEU A 108 6.73 -6.69 -3.38
N ALA A 109 6.80 -7.46 -2.28
CA ALA A 109 7.05 -8.90 -2.29
C ALA A 109 5.89 -9.67 -2.92
N LEU A 110 4.64 -9.24 -2.69
CA LEU A 110 3.46 -9.81 -3.35
C LEU A 110 3.47 -9.54 -4.86
N VAL A 111 3.82 -8.30 -5.26
CA VAL A 111 3.99 -7.91 -6.67
C VAL A 111 5.14 -8.69 -7.33
N ALA A 112 6.26 -8.91 -6.62
CA ALA A 112 7.38 -9.70 -7.12
C ALA A 112 7.00 -11.18 -7.35
N VAL A 113 6.22 -11.78 -6.46
CA VAL A 113 5.72 -13.17 -6.59
C VAL A 113 4.72 -13.31 -7.74
N LEU A 114 3.89 -12.29 -7.99
CA LEU A 114 2.91 -12.29 -9.09
C LEU A 114 3.53 -12.03 -10.47
N MET A 115 4.79 -11.59 -10.55
CA MET A 115 5.52 -11.40 -11.79
C MET A 115 6.41 -12.62 -12.10
N PRO A 116 6.07 -13.47 -13.09
CA PRO A 116 6.87 -14.66 -13.42
C PRO A 116 8.31 -14.33 -13.85
N ARG A 117 8.53 -13.10 -14.35
CA ARG A 117 9.86 -12.62 -14.74
C ARG A 117 10.79 -12.43 -13.54
N ALA A 118 10.28 -12.27 -12.33
CA ALA A 118 11.08 -12.15 -11.11
C ALA A 118 11.69 -13.49 -10.66
N TRP A 119 11.14 -14.62 -11.09
CA TRP A 119 11.62 -15.97 -10.73
C TRP A 119 12.69 -16.54 -11.67
N GLN A 120 12.96 -15.87 -12.78
CA GLN A 120 13.88 -16.36 -13.83
C GLN A 120 15.29 -15.76 -13.75
N ALA A 121 15.61 -15.02 -12.69
CA ALA A 121 16.92 -14.39 -12.47
C ALA A 121 17.75 -15.15 -11.43
#